data_AF-A0A8C2I095-F1
#
_entry.id   AF-A0A8C2I095-F1
#
_cell.length_a   1.000
_cell.length_b   1.000
_cell.length_c   1.000
_cell.angle_alpha   90.00
_cell.angle_beta   90.00
_cell.angle_gamma   90.00
#
_symmetry.space_group_name_H-M   'P 1'
#
loop_
_entity.id
_entity.type
_entity.pdbx_description
1 polymer ?
#
loop_
_entity_poly.entity_id
_entity_poly.type
_entity_poly.pdbx_seq_one_letter_code
_entity_poly.pdbx_strand_id
1 'polypeptide(L)'
;MGTPGSGRKRAPIKDRFSAEDEALSSIAREAEARLAAKRAARAEARDIRMRELERQQKELSDFSDISETAADYFSRSNRRGSIVSDLDDLSIPDLDSVSQDMHEPSSRCTTPALSAAALASLGGSSSRRGSGDAGSIIMDAEASISELKDIYDLKDQIQDVEGRYMQGLKELKDSLSEVEEKYKKAMVSNAQLDNEKANLIYQVDTLKDVIEEMEEQMSELHRETGEKSKELERQKHTCSVLQHKLEEMKEGIRQRDELIEENQKIQQKLDNLTREAFDLQETVNWKDKKIAALERQKEYFDCIRNERDELRDELADLKGKSQMGEKHGLVIIPEDTPNGDVSHESPTSGITVVTQEAAQVLESAGDGPLDVRLRKLADEKDELLSQIRKLKMQLEEERQKHLKIDSVYTEGERMENGSDLHFIEMQRDANRQISEYKFKLSKAEQEMATMEQNVNRLEGQVSRYKSASDNAEKVEDELKAEKRKLQRELRTALDKIEEMEMTNNHLVKRLEKMKANRNALLSQQ
;
A
#
# COMPACT_ATOMS: atom_id res chain seq x y z
N MET A 1 42.93 18.25 -53.67
CA MET A 1 43.26 16.86 -53.28
C MET A 1 42.68 16.63 -51.90
N GLY A 2 41.80 15.64 -51.72
CA GLY A 2 41.17 15.35 -50.43
C GLY A 2 41.11 13.85 -50.17
N THR A 3 41.21 13.47 -48.90
CA THR A 3 41.17 12.07 -48.44
C THR A 3 40.26 11.97 -47.21
N PRO A 4 39.05 11.37 -47.32
CA PRO A 4 38.12 11.28 -46.19
C PRO A 4 38.55 10.16 -45.23
N GLY A 5 38.76 10.50 -43.95
CA GLY A 5 38.93 9.50 -42.90
C GLY A 5 37.62 8.75 -42.64
N SER A 6 37.61 7.43 -42.85
CA SER A 6 36.39 6.61 -42.73
C SER A 6 35.90 6.51 -41.29
N GLY A 7 34.90 7.34 -40.94
CA GLY A 7 34.26 7.36 -39.63
C GLY A 7 33.55 6.05 -39.28
N ARG A 8 34.17 5.25 -38.41
CA ARG A 8 33.64 3.95 -37.96
C ARG A 8 32.50 4.14 -36.95
N LYS A 9 31.29 4.42 -37.46
CA LYS A 9 30.06 4.52 -36.65
C LYS A 9 29.91 3.27 -35.78
N ARG A 10 29.88 3.42 -34.45
CA ARG A 10 29.39 2.36 -33.56
C ARG A 10 27.88 2.25 -33.75
N ALA A 11 27.39 1.04 -34.03
CA ALA A 11 25.95 0.76 -33.95
C ALA A 11 25.46 0.96 -32.50
N PRO A 12 24.22 1.44 -32.28
CA PRO A 12 23.68 1.58 -30.94
C PRO A 12 23.52 0.21 -30.27
N ILE A 13 24.03 0.07 -29.04
CA ILE A 13 23.85 -1.15 -28.24
C ILE A 13 22.44 -1.08 -27.62
N LYS A 14 21.41 -1.38 -28.43
CA LYS A 14 20.01 -1.34 -28.01
C LYS A 14 19.33 -2.69 -28.07
N ASP A 15 19.65 -3.51 -29.06
CA ASP A 15 18.93 -4.76 -29.34
C ASP A 15 19.40 -5.94 -28.48
N ARG A 16 20.63 -5.90 -27.94
CA ARG A 16 21.15 -6.97 -27.07
C ARG A 16 20.39 -7.11 -25.76
N PHE A 17 20.13 -5.99 -25.08
CA PHE A 17 19.33 -6.00 -23.85
C PHE A 17 17.91 -6.52 -24.09
N SER A 18 17.31 -6.23 -25.24
CA SER A 18 15.98 -6.76 -25.59
C SER A 18 15.99 -8.28 -25.74
N ALA A 19 16.98 -8.84 -26.45
CA ALA A 19 17.08 -10.30 -26.64
C ALA A 19 17.46 -11.04 -25.36
N GLU A 20 18.26 -10.43 -24.48
CA GLU A 20 18.63 -10.99 -23.17
C GLU A 20 17.43 -10.98 -22.20
N ASP A 21 16.66 -9.89 -22.14
CA ASP A 21 15.46 -9.77 -21.29
C ASP A 21 14.30 -10.66 -21.79
N GLU A 22 14.14 -10.79 -23.11
CA GLU A 22 13.18 -11.71 -23.74
C GLU A 22 13.54 -13.18 -23.49
N ALA A 23 14.83 -13.54 -23.54
CA ALA A 23 15.31 -14.88 -23.16
C ALA A 23 15.07 -15.16 -21.67
N LEU A 24 15.35 -14.21 -20.78
CA LEU A 24 15.05 -14.34 -19.34
C LEU A 24 13.54 -14.50 -19.08
N SER A 25 12.69 -13.75 -19.79
CA SER A 25 11.23 -13.90 -19.73
C SER A 25 10.75 -15.27 -20.21
N SER A 26 11.39 -15.83 -21.25
CA SER A 26 11.10 -17.18 -21.72
C SER A 26 11.53 -18.26 -20.71
N ILE A 27 12.69 -18.11 -20.07
CA ILE A 27 13.19 -19.04 -19.05
C ILE A 27 12.28 -19.01 -17.81
N ALA A 28 11.85 -17.83 -17.37
CA ALA A 28 10.91 -17.69 -16.25
C ALA A 28 9.58 -18.41 -16.53
N ARG A 29 9.01 -18.20 -17.73
CA ARG A 29 7.74 -18.81 -18.16
C ARG A 29 7.83 -20.32 -18.33
N GLU A 30 8.99 -20.84 -18.75
CA GLU A 30 9.23 -22.29 -18.80
C GLU A 30 9.39 -22.89 -17.39
N ALA A 31 10.05 -22.19 -16.46
CA ALA A 31 10.15 -22.61 -15.07
C ALA A 31 8.78 -22.62 -14.38
N GLU A 32 7.95 -21.60 -14.61
CA GLU A 32 6.55 -21.51 -14.17
C GLU A 32 5.72 -22.68 -14.71
N ALA A 33 5.80 -22.97 -16.01
CA ALA A 33 5.09 -24.10 -16.62
C ALA A 33 5.53 -25.47 -16.04
N ARG A 34 6.81 -25.65 -15.73
CA ARG A 34 7.34 -26.85 -15.07
C ARG A 34 6.87 -26.96 -13.60
N LEU A 35 6.77 -25.84 -12.88
CA LEU A 35 6.19 -25.78 -11.53
C LEU A 35 4.68 -26.12 -11.56
N ALA A 36 3.92 -25.54 -12.49
CA ALA A 36 2.51 -25.84 -12.69
C ALA A 36 2.28 -27.34 -13.01
N ALA A 37 3.13 -27.93 -13.86
CA ALA A 37 3.09 -29.37 -14.13
C ALA A 37 3.42 -30.21 -12.88
N LYS A 38 4.38 -29.78 -12.04
CA LYS A 38 4.69 -30.45 -10.76
C LYS A 38 3.51 -30.33 -9.78
N ARG A 39 2.83 -29.18 -9.69
CA ARG A 39 1.61 -28.98 -8.89
C ARG A 39 0.49 -29.94 -9.34
N ALA A 40 0.23 -30.02 -10.64
CA ALA A 40 -0.77 -30.94 -11.20
C ALA A 40 -0.46 -32.41 -10.87
N ALA A 41 0.80 -32.84 -11.06
CA ALA A 41 1.22 -34.21 -10.75
C ALA A 41 1.16 -34.53 -9.23
N ARG A 42 1.50 -33.57 -8.35
CA ARG A 42 1.28 -33.71 -6.89
C ARG A 42 -0.22 -33.89 -6.60
N ALA A 43 -1.08 -33.04 -7.16
CA ALA A 43 -2.53 -33.09 -6.93
C ALA A 43 -3.15 -34.42 -7.42
N GLU A 44 -2.76 -34.90 -8.60
CA GLU A 44 -3.19 -36.21 -9.12
C GLU A 44 -2.71 -37.36 -8.22
N ALA A 45 -1.48 -37.30 -7.71
CA ALA A 45 -0.97 -38.30 -6.77
C ALA A 45 -1.72 -38.29 -5.41
N ARG A 46 -2.09 -37.11 -4.90
CA ARG A 46 -2.95 -36.97 -3.70
C ARG A 46 -4.31 -37.64 -3.94
N ASP A 47 -4.95 -37.36 -5.07
CA ASP A 47 -6.29 -37.88 -5.41
C ASP A 47 -6.29 -39.40 -5.66
N ILE A 48 -5.26 -39.93 -6.32
CA ILE A 48 -5.06 -41.40 -6.46
C ILE A 48 -4.89 -42.06 -5.08
N ARG A 49 -4.10 -41.45 -4.19
CA ARG A 49 -3.83 -42.00 -2.85
C ARG A 49 -5.06 -41.92 -1.92
N MET A 50 -5.87 -40.87 -2.03
CA MET A 50 -7.17 -40.77 -1.35
C MET A 50 -8.10 -41.90 -1.78
N ARG A 51 -8.29 -42.10 -3.09
CA ARG A 51 -9.16 -43.16 -3.63
C ARG A 51 -8.68 -44.57 -3.24
N GLU A 52 -7.38 -44.78 -3.06
CA GLU A 52 -6.83 -46.05 -2.55
C GLU A 52 -7.07 -46.23 -1.03
N LEU A 53 -7.03 -45.16 -0.22
CA LEU A 53 -7.39 -45.22 1.19
C LEU A 53 -8.89 -45.47 1.40
N GLU A 54 -9.76 -44.85 0.61
CA GLU A 54 -11.20 -45.13 0.58
C GLU A 54 -11.48 -46.60 0.21
N ARG A 55 -10.73 -47.13 -0.78
CA ARG A 55 -10.81 -48.54 -1.18
C ARG A 55 -10.42 -49.48 -0.02
N GLN A 56 -9.35 -49.17 0.72
CA GLN A 56 -8.90 -49.97 1.86
C GLN A 56 -9.83 -49.86 3.07
N GLN A 57 -10.41 -48.69 3.36
CA GLN A 57 -11.46 -48.56 4.38
C GLN A 57 -12.69 -49.41 4.03
N LYS A 58 -13.09 -49.42 2.75
CA LYS A 58 -14.21 -50.24 2.30
C LYS A 58 -13.92 -51.74 2.35
N GLU A 59 -12.72 -52.18 1.98
CA GLU A 59 -12.32 -53.58 2.13
C GLU A 59 -12.31 -54.01 3.61
N LEU A 60 -12.02 -53.10 4.55
CA LEU A 60 -12.12 -53.36 5.99
C LEU A 60 -13.57 -53.39 6.50
N SER A 61 -14.48 -52.54 6.00
CA SER A 61 -15.91 -52.64 6.34
C SER A 61 -16.53 -53.92 5.81
N ASP A 62 -16.26 -54.26 4.55
CA ASP A 62 -16.79 -55.48 3.92
C ASP A 62 -16.27 -56.75 4.65
N PHE A 63 -15.05 -56.71 5.21
CA PHE A 63 -14.53 -57.79 6.07
C PHE A 63 -15.14 -57.80 7.48
N SER A 64 -15.48 -56.64 8.03
CA SER A 64 -16.19 -56.50 9.31
C SER A 64 -17.57 -57.15 9.23
N ASP A 65 -18.36 -56.82 8.21
CA ASP A 65 -19.71 -57.34 7.98
C ASP A 65 -19.71 -58.88 7.84
N ILE A 66 -18.70 -59.44 7.16
CA ILE A 66 -18.49 -60.89 7.04
C ILE A 66 -18.16 -61.50 8.42
N SER A 67 -17.37 -60.82 9.25
CA SER A 67 -17.01 -61.28 10.59
C SER A 67 -18.18 -61.24 11.58
N GLU A 68 -19.02 -60.20 11.53
CA GLU A 68 -20.26 -60.12 12.32
C GLU A 68 -21.27 -61.18 11.87
N THR A 69 -21.44 -61.37 10.54
CA THR A 69 -22.29 -62.43 9.98
C THR A 69 -21.85 -63.83 10.46
N ALA A 70 -20.54 -64.07 10.58
CA ALA A 70 -20.00 -65.33 11.11
C ALA A 70 -20.20 -65.46 12.64
N ALA A 71 -20.04 -64.36 13.40
CA ALA A 71 -20.26 -64.36 14.84
C ALA A 71 -21.75 -64.58 15.21
N ASP A 72 -22.67 -64.00 14.44
CA ASP A 72 -24.11 -64.14 14.64
C ASP A 72 -24.59 -65.57 14.30
N TYR A 73 -23.94 -66.25 13.34
CA TYR A 73 -24.21 -67.65 13.02
C TYR A 73 -23.93 -68.60 14.21
N PHE A 74 -22.87 -68.36 14.99
CA PHE A 74 -22.58 -69.11 16.21
C PHE A 74 -23.44 -68.68 17.41
N SER A 75 -23.90 -67.42 17.46
CA SER A 75 -24.62 -66.86 18.60
C SER A 75 -26.12 -67.24 18.65
N ARG A 76 -26.73 -67.58 17.52
CA ARG A 76 -28.20 -67.79 17.40
C ARG A 76 -28.77 -69.04 18.07
N SER A 77 -27.96 -69.91 18.69
CA SER A 77 -28.46 -71.18 19.24
C SER A 77 -29.33 -71.06 20.51
N ASN A 78 -29.48 -69.89 21.15
CA ASN A 78 -30.22 -69.82 22.42
C ASN A 78 -30.92 -68.48 22.77
N ARG A 79 -31.95 -68.08 21.99
CA ARG A 79 -33.18 -67.49 22.57
C ARG A 79 -34.38 -67.50 21.62
N ARG A 80 -35.59 -67.61 22.18
CA ARG A 80 -36.84 -67.87 21.45
C ARG A 80 -37.80 -66.68 21.54
N GLY A 81 -37.72 -65.78 20.57
CA GLY A 81 -38.73 -64.76 20.23
C GLY A 81 -38.81 -63.51 21.10
N SER A 82 -38.76 -62.33 20.48
CA SER A 82 -39.92 -61.42 20.41
C SER A 82 -39.68 -60.36 19.34
N ILE A 83 -40.71 -60.09 18.54
CA ILE A 83 -40.79 -58.93 17.63
C ILE A 83 -41.22 -57.69 18.40
N VAL A 84 -40.70 -56.52 18.01
CA VAL A 84 -41.40 -55.24 17.74
C VAL A 84 -40.37 -54.26 17.17
N SER A 85 -40.82 -53.31 16.35
CA SER A 85 -40.00 -52.35 15.60
C SER A 85 -39.85 -50.99 16.30
N ASP A 86 -39.04 -50.14 15.66
CA ASP A 86 -39.13 -48.67 15.52
C ASP A 86 -37.85 -47.98 16.00
N LEU A 87 -37.43 -46.81 15.50
CA LEU A 87 -37.52 -46.04 14.24
C LEU A 87 -36.76 -44.74 14.57
N ASP A 88 -36.25 -44.04 13.55
CA ASP A 88 -35.53 -42.75 13.57
C ASP A 88 -35.75 -41.77 14.75
N ASP A 89 -34.68 -41.11 15.20
CA ASP A 89 -34.67 -39.63 15.27
C ASP A 89 -33.25 -39.03 15.13
N LEU A 90 -33.18 -37.78 14.67
CA LEU A 90 -31.99 -36.95 14.55
C LEU A 90 -32.12 -35.71 15.44
N SER A 91 -31.17 -35.44 16.34
CA SER A 91 -31.09 -34.14 17.01
C SER A 91 -29.68 -33.77 17.48
N ILE A 92 -29.20 -32.63 16.98
CA ILE A 92 -28.08 -31.87 17.54
C ILE A 92 -28.67 -30.76 18.42
N PRO A 93 -28.13 -30.53 19.63
CA PRO A 93 -28.17 -29.22 20.24
C PRO A 93 -26.76 -28.63 20.44
N ASP A 94 -26.65 -27.33 20.16
CA ASP A 94 -25.48 -26.48 20.36
C ASP A 94 -25.79 -25.48 21.50
N LEU A 95 -24.86 -25.25 22.44
CA LEU A 95 -24.71 -23.97 23.17
C LEU A 95 -23.48 -23.91 24.11
N ASP A 96 -23.08 -22.68 24.42
CA ASP A 96 -22.10 -22.26 25.44
C ASP A 96 -22.38 -22.83 26.85
N SER A 97 -21.43 -22.91 27.80
CA SER A 97 -20.89 -21.71 28.49
C SER A 97 -20.04 -22.00 29.75
N VAL A 98 -19.34 -20.95 30.20
CA VAL A 98 -18.69 -20.71 31.53
C VAL A 98 -17.66 -21.72 32.06
N SER A 99 -16.45 -21.22 32.33
CA SER A 99 -15.43 -21.86 33.17
C SER A 99 -15.36 -21.25 34.57
N GLN A 100 -15.30 -22.08 35.62
CA GLN A 100 -14.49 -21.83 36.84
C GLN A 100 -14.40 -23.06 37.78
N ASP A 101 -13.30 -23.16 38.51
CA ASP A 101 -12.98 -24.26 39.44
C ASP A 101 -13.57 -24.08 40.86
N MET A 102 -13.79 -25.19 41.59
CA MET A 102 -13.09 -25.56 42.85
C MET A 102 -13.91 -26.45 43.82
N HIS A 103 -13.20 -27.41 44.44
CA HIS A 103 -13.43 -28.08 45.75
C HIS A 103 -14.39 -29.30 45.93
N GLU A 104 -14.00 -30.10 46.93
CA GLU A 104 -14.56 -31.29 47.61
C GLU A 104 -15.94 -31.06 48.32
N PRO A 105 -16.69 -32.07 48.87
CA PRO A 105 -16.18 -33.23 49.67
C PRO A 105 -16.95 -34.61 49.73
N SER A 106 -16.19 -35.66 50.06
CA SER A 106 -16.44 -36.75 51.06
C SER A 106 -17.81 -37.48 51.32
N SER A 107 -17.87 -38.77 50.92
CA SER A 107 -18.20 -39.98 51.75
C SER A 107 -19.63 -40.49 52.11
N ARG A 108 -19.69 -41.85 52.31
CA ARG A 108 -20.69 -42.74 53.01
C ARG A 108 -21.86 -43.33 52.18
N CYS A 109 -22.30 -44.60 52.30
CA CYS A 109 -21.82 -45.86 52.94
C CYS A 109 -22.48 -47.10 52.20
N THR A 110 -22.79 -48.34 52.65
CA THR A 110 -22.95 -49.06 53.95
C THR A 110 -22.61 -50.58 53.92
N THR A 111 -22.09 -51.08 55.05
CA THR A 111 -22.20 -52.38 55.82
C THR A 111 -23.36 -53.38 55.55
N PRO A 112 -23.34 -54.68 56.01
CA PRO A 112 -22.76 -55.13 57.31
C PRO A 112 -22.18 -56.57 57.56
N ALA A 113 -21.35 -56.66 58.62
CA ALA A 113 -21.16 -57.77 59.61
C ALA A 113 -20.54 -59.13 59.14
N LEU A 114 -19.93 -59.98 59.97
CA LEU A 114 -19.83 -60.12 61.45
C LEU A 114 -18.36 -60.34 61.95
N SER A 115 -18.15 -60.36 63.27
CA SER A 115 -16.86 -60.61 63.96
C SER A 115 -17.02 -61.53 65.20
N ALA A 116 -15.98 -62.26 65.62
CA ALA A 116 -15.50 -62.34 67.04
C ALA A 116 -14.53 -63.51 67.35
N ALA A 117 -13.68 -63.28 68.35
CA ALA A 117 -12.58 -64.07 68.90
C ALA A 117 -12.89 -65.49 69.45
N ALA A 118 -11.84 -66.32 69.65
CA ALA A 118 -11.41 -66.75 71.00
C ALA A 118 -10.12 -67.62 71.06
N LEU A 119 -9.48 -67.50 72.23
CA LEU A 119 -8.36 -68.23 72.86
C LEU A 119 -8.31 -69.76 72.69
N ALA A 120 -7.08 -70.34 72.65
CA ALA A 120 -6.67 -71.45 73.54
C ALA A 120 -5.16 -71.77 73.45
N SER A 121 -4.59 -72.23 74.57
CA SER A 121 -3.33 -72.98 74.68
C SER A 121 -3.56 -74.11 75.69
N LEU A 122 -3.11 -75.34 75.42
CA LEU A 122 -2.98 -76.42 76.43
C LEU A 122 -2.38 -77.73 75.87
N GLY A 123 -1.42 -78.31 76.60
CA GLY A 123 -1.15 -79.76 76.70
C GLY A 123 -0.53 -80.51 75.50
N GLY A 124 0.19 -81.63 75.68
CA GLY A 124 0.80 -82.15 76.91
C GLY A 124 0.64 -83.65 77.19
N SER A 125 1.73 -84.41 76.98
CA SER A 125 2.08 -85.67 77.70
C SER A 125 1.38 -87.01 77.39
N SER A 126 2.06 -88.07 77.85
CA SER A 126 1.61 -89.48 78.07
C SER A 126 1.93 -90.48 76.92
N SER A 127 2.86 -91.44 77.05
CA SER A 127 2.81 -92.73 77.84
C SER A 127 1.82 -93.77 77.28
N ARG A 128 2.06 -95.10 77.29
CA ARG A 128 2.98 -95.92 78.13
C ARG A 128 3.12 -97.38 77.60
N ARG A 129 4.32 -97.99 77.73
CA ARG A 129 4.60 -99.47 77.75
C ARG A 129 4.24 -100.27 76.48
N GLY A 130 4.81 -101.45 76.22
CA GLY A 130 5.91 -102.18 76.89
C GLY A 130 5.82 -103.72 76.70
N SER A 131 6.69 -104.47 77.38
CA SER A 131 6.85 -105.94 77.34
C SER A 131 7.66 -106.51 76.16
N GLY A 132 8.32 -107.63 76.41
CA GLY A 132 9.05 -108.46 75.44
C GLY A 132 8.71 -109.95 75.59
N ASP A 133 9.55 -110.81 75.00
CA ASP A 133 9.52 -112.28 75.03
C ASP A 133 8.25 -112.99 74.52
N ALA A 134 8.25 -113.29 73.23
CA ALA A 134 7.64 -114.49 72.66
C ALA A 134 8.48 -114.94 71.44
N GLY A 135 9.13 -116.11 71.53
CA GLY A 135 10.17 -116.51 70.57
C GLY A 135 9.68 -117.35 69.38
N SER A 136 10.28 -117.08 68.21
CA SER A 136 10.70 -118.10 67.24
C SER A 136 9.65 -118.89 66.43
N ILE A 137 8.39 -118.44 66.31
CA ILE A 137 7.45 -118.93 65.27
C ILE A 137 6.74 -117.77 64.53
N ILE A 138 7.40 -116.61 64.43
CA ILE A 138 6.92 -115.43 63.71
C ILE A 138 8.12 -114.81 62.97
N MET A 139 8.36 -115.25 61.74
CA MET A 139 9.38 -114.67 60.84
C MET A 139 8.79 -114.47 59.44
N ASP A 140 8.13 -115.50 58.91
CA ASP A 140 7.52 -115.51 57.58
C ASP A 140 6.29 -114.57 57.47
N ALA A 141 5.44 -114.55 58.51
CA ALA A 141 4.26 -113.70 58.59
C ALA A 141 4.60 -112.22 58.85
N GLU A 142 5.63 -111.93 59.65
CA GLU A 142 6.07 -110.54 59.88
C GLU A 142 6.80 -109.97 58.67
N ALA A 143 7.58 -110.77 57.93
CA ALA A 143 8.11 -110.39 56.62
C ALA A 143 6.97 -110.04 55.65
N SER A 144 5.99 -110.94 55.49
CA SER A 144 4.81 -110.71 54.64
C SER A 144 4.01 -109.44 55.02
N ILE A 145 3.93 -109.12 56.32
CA ILE A 145 3.25 -107.91 56.83
C ILE A 145 4.11 -106.65 56.67
N SER A 146 5.45 -106.77 56.68
CA SER A 146 6.35 -105.66 56.34
C SER A 146 6.25 -105.35 54.85
N GLU A 147 6.42 -106.36 53.98
CA GLU A 147 6.31 -106.21 52.53
C GLU A 147 4.96 -105.61 52.11
N LEU A 148 3.87 -106.00 52.78
CA LEU A 148 2.55 -105.40 52.54
C LEU A 148 2.50 -103.90 52.92
N LYS A 149 3.16 -103.47 54.00
CA LYS A 149 3.29 -102.04 54.35
C LYS A 149 4.17 -101.32 53.34
N ASP A 150 5.32 -101.89 52.99
CA ASP A 150 6.24 -101.33 52.00
C ASP A 150 5.53 -101.13 50.64
N ILE A 151 4.61 -102.04 50.27
CA ILE A 151 3.74 -101.90 49.09
C ILE A 151 2.74 -100.74 49.22
N TYR A 152 2.14 -100.51 50.40
CA TYR A 152 1.28 -99.34 50.64
C TYR A 152 2.06 -98.02 50.65
N ASP A 153 3.22 -97.98 51.31
CA ASP A 153 4.09 -96.80 51.35
C ASP A 153 4.67 -96.47 49.96
N LEU A 154 4.97 -97.48 49.13
CA LEU A 154 5.33 -97.30 47.72
C LEU A 154 4.15 -96.83 46.87
N LYS A 155 2.95 -97.37 47.08
CA LYS A 155 1.72 -96.91 46.40
C LYS A 155 1.44 -95.45 46.69
N ASP A 156 1.54 -95.02 47.95
CA ASP A 156 1.25 -93.63 48.33
C ASP A 156 2.37 -92.68 47.85
N GLN A 157 3.63 -93.12 47.83
CA GLN A 157 4.71 -92.40 47.13
C GLN A 157 4.47 -92.26 45.62
N ILE A 158 3.92 -93.29 44.96
CA ILE A 158 3.52 -93.21 43.54
C ILE A 158 2.40 -92.19 43.38
N GLN A 159 1.37 -92.19 44.22
CA GLN A 159 0.29 -91.19 44.18
C GLN A 159 0.80 -89.75 44.42
N ASP A 160 1.78 -89.56 45.31
CA ASP A 160 2.45 -88.27 45.51
C ASP A 160 3.29 -87.84 44.29
N VAL A 161 3.89 -88.77 43.55
CA VAL A 161 4.62 -88.48 42.30
C VAL A 161 3.67 -88.18 41.16
N GLU A 162 2.59 -88.96 41.00
CA GLU A 162 1.53 -88.74 40.02
C GLU A 162 0.82 -87.40 40.28
N GLY A 163 0.50 -87.08 41.54
CA GLY A 163 -0.10 -85.81 41.94
C GLY A 163 0.78 -84.61 41.59
N ARG A 164 2.09 -84.68 41.90
CA ARG A 164 3.07 -83.64 41.52
C ARG A 164 3.25 -83.54 40.00
N TYR A 165 3.24 -84.66 39.28
CA TYR A 165 3.32 -84.67 37.82
C TYR A 165 2.08 -84.02 37.18
N MET A 166 0.88 -84.39 37.64
CA MET A 166 -0.39 -83.82 37.17
C MET A 166 -0.51 -82.32 37.50
N GLN A 167 -0.04 -81.90 38.68
CA GLN A 167 0.01 -80.49 39.05
C GLN A 167 0.98 -79.70 38.16
N GLY A 168 2.21 -80.19 37.94
CA GLY A 168 3.17 -79.54 37.04
C GLY A 168 2.72 -79.50 35.57
N LEU A 169 2.01 -80.54 35.11
CA LEU A 169 1.42 -80.58 33.76
C LEU A 169 0.28 -79.57 33.64
N LYS A 170 -0.54 -79.39 34.69
CA LYS A 170 -1.55 -78.33 34.76
C LYS A 170 -0.90 -76.93 34.74
N GLU A 171 0.09 -76.68 35.59
CA GLU A 171 0.80 -75.39 35.65
C GLU A 171 1.45 -75.03 34.30
N LEU A 172 2.03 -76.01 33.60
CA LEU A 172 2.59 -75.82 32.26
C LEU A 172 1.50 -75.48 31.22
N LYS A 173 0.31 -76.09 31.33
CA LYS A 173 -0.83 -75.81 30.44
C LYS A 173 -1.46 -74.43 30.72
N ASP A 174 -1.61 -74.07 31.99
CA ASP A 174 -2.14 -72.77 32.39
C ASP A 174 -1.17 -71.64 31.97
N SER A 175 0.15 -71.87 32.12
CA SER A 175 1.20 -70.97 31.63
C SER A 175 1.23 -70.84 30.10
N LEU A 176 1.04 -71.95 29.36
CA LEU A 176 0.92 -71.92 27.90
C LEU A 176 -0.28 -71.06 27.47
N SER A 177 -1.44 -71.23 28.11
CA SER A 177 -2.64 -70.43 27.85
C SER A 177 -2.42 -68.93 28.12
N GLU A 178 -1.69 -68.60 29.18
CA GLU A 178 -1.35 -67.21 29.52
C GLU A 178 -0.41 -66.58 28.47
N VAL A 179 0.56 -67.33 27.94
CA VAL A 179 1.44 -66.89 26.85
C VAL A 179 0.69 -66.75 25.53
N GLU A 180 -0.23 -67.66 25.20
CA GLU A 180 -1.10 -67.54 24.02
C GLU A 180 -1.99 -66.28 24.09
N GLU A 181 -2.56 -65.97 25.25
CA GLU A 181 -3.32 -64.73 25.43
C GLU A 181 -2.46 -63.48 25.29
N LYS A 182 -1.24 -63.48 25.86
CA LYS A 182 -0.27 -62.38 25.72
C LYS A 182 0.11 -62.18 24.24
N TYR A 183 0.32 -63.26 23.50
CA TYR A 183 0.59 -63.22 22.05
C TYR A 183 -0.59 -62.64 21.26
N LYS A 184 -1.82 -63.10 21.52
CA LYS A 184 -3.05 -62.57 20.88
C LYS A 184 -3.21 -61.06 21.14
N LYS A 185 -3.01 -60.61 22.39
CA LYS A 185 -3.05 -59.19 22.78
C LYS A 185 -1.96 -58.37 22.09
N ALA A 186 -0.74 -58.89 22.01
CA ALA A 186 0.37 -58.24 21.30
C ALA A 186 0.13 -58.14 19.78
N MET A 187 -0.47 -59.16 19.16
CA MET A 187 -0.81 -59.16 17.73
C MET A 187 -1.85 -58.10 17.39
N VAL A 188 -2.91 -57.96 18.20
CA VAL A 188 -3.92 -56.89 18.05
C VAL A 188 -3.29 -55.51 18.22
N SER A 189 -2.47 -55.32 19.26
CA SER A 189 -1.76 -54.06 19.49
C SER A 189 -0.80 -53.69 18.37
N ASN A 190 -0.09 -54.65 17.77
CA ASN A 190 0.79 -54.40 16.64
C ASN A 190 0.00 -53.97 15.38
N ALA A 191 -1.17 -54.58 15.13
CA ALA A 191 -2.05 -54.16 14.03
C ALA A 191 -2.62 -52.74 14.23
N GLN A 192 -2.94 -52.35 15.47
CA GLN A 192 -3.31 -50.98 15.82
C GLN A 192 -2.17 -50.00 15.54
N LEU A 193 -0.95 -50.32 15.98
CA LEU A 193 0.24 -49.48 15.77
C LEU A 193 0.61 -49.34 14.29
N ASP A 194 0.45 -50.37 13.46
CA ASP A 194 0.68 -50.28 12.02
C ASP A 194 -0.37 -49.39 11.32
N ASN A 195 -1.63 -49.40 11.76
CA ASN A 195 -2.68 -48.47 11.28
C ASN A 195 -2.40 -47.01 11.71
N GLU A 196 -2.05 -46.78 12.98
CA GLU A 196 -1.65 -45.46 13.48
C GLU A 196 -0.45 -44.89 12.71
N LYS A 197 0.56 -45.73 12.47
CA LYS A 197 1.73 -45.43 11.64
C LYS A 197 1.36 -45.10 10.19
N ALA A 198 0.43 -45.82 9.57
CA ALA A 198 -0.06 -45.51 8.22
C ALA A 198 -0.77 -44.13 8.17
N ASN A 199 -1.62 -43.85 9.15
CA ASN A 199 -2.31 -42.56 9.30
C ASN A 199 -1.31 -41.40 9.51
N LEU A 200 -0.31 -41.59 10.37
CA LEU A 200 0.74 -40.58 10.62
C LEU A 200 1.60 -40.34 9.37
N ILE A 201 1.92 -41.38 8.58
CA ILE A 201 2.63 -41.23 7.30
C ILE A 201 1.79 -40.39 6.33
N TYR A 202 0.47 -40.63 6.22
CA TYR A 202 -0.42 -39.82 5.38
C TYR A 202 -0.50 -38.35 5.84
N GLN A 203 -0.62 -38.10 7.15
CA GLN A 203 -0.61 -36.74 7.70
C GLN A 203 0.72 -36.02 7.41
N VAL A 204 1.86 -36.69 7.64
CA VAL A 204 3.20 -36.15 7.38
C VAL A 204 3.39 -35.83 5.90
N ASP A 205 2.93 -36.68 4.99
CA ASP A 205 3.01 -36.41 3.56
C ASP A 205 2.11 -35.24 3.14
N THR A 206 0.89 -35.17 3.67
CA THR A 206 -0.05 -34.04 3.45
C THR A 206 0.53 -32.71 3.97
N LEU A 207 1.23 -32.74 5.11
CA LEU A 207 1.87 -31.54 5.68
C LEU A 207 3.09 -31.08 4.87
N LYS A 208 3.93 -31.99 4.35
CA LYS A 208 4.98 -31.62 3.37
C LYS A 208 4.38 -30.96 2.14
N ASP A 209 3.29 -31.52 1.64
CA ASP A 209 2.55 -31.05 0.46
C ASP A 209 1.99 -29.63 0.63
N VAL A 210 1.61 -29.24 1.86
CA VAL A 210 1.22 -27.87 2.22
C VAL A 210 2.45 -26.97 2.42
N ILE A 211 3.53 -27.47 3.03
CA ILE A 211 4.78 -26.70 3.20
C ILE A 211 5.39 -26.33 1.84
N GLU A 212 5.49 -27.27 0.90
CA GLU A 212 5.97 -26.97 -0.46
C GLU A 212 5.09 -25.91 -1.16
N GLU A 213 3.76 -25.92 -0.93
CA GLU A 213 2.86 -24.90 -1.48
C GLU A 213 3.09 -23.53 -0.82
N MET A 214 3.30 -23.48 0.50
CA MET A 214 3.63 -22.24 1.22
C MET A 214 5.00 -21.67 0.83
N GLU A 215 6.01 -22.51 0.58
CA GLU A 215 7.32 -22.11 0.07
C GLU A 215 7.23 -21.52 -1.34
N GLU A 216 6.43 -22.13 -2.21
CA GLU A 216 6.14 -21.62 -3.55
C GLU A 216 5.37 -20.28 -3.49
N GLN A 217 4.35 -20.14 -2.62
CA GLN A 217 3.63 -18.87 -2.41
C GLN A 217 4.55 -17.76 -1.84
N MET A 218 5.41 -18.07 -0.87
CA MET A 218 6.39 -17.12 -0.35
C MET A 218 7.36 -16.67 -1.45
N SER A 219 7.81 -17.58 -2.31
CA SER A 219 8.70 -17.25 -3.43
C SER A 219 8.03 -16.29 -4.44
N GLU A 220 6.74 -16.51 -4.71
CA GLU A 220 5.91 -15.64 -5.56
C GLU A 220 5.80 -14.21 -4.98
N LEU A 221 5.51 -14.10 -3.68
CA LEU A 221 5.40 -12.81 -2.98
C LEU A 221 6.73 -12.04 -2.93
N HIS A 222 7.87 -12.75 -2.75
CA HIS A 222 9.20 -12.12 -2.82
C HIS A 222 9.50 -11.62 -4.24
N ARG A 223 9.10 -12.36 -5.28
CA ARG A 223 9.24 -11.93 -6.69
C ARG A 223 8.41 -10.68 -6.97
N GLU A 224 7.12 -10.68 -6.63
CA GLU A 224 6.25 -9.51 -6.83
C GLU A 224 6.77 -8.29 -6.05
N THR A 225 7.18 -8.46 -4.80
CA THR A 225 7.77 -7.37 -3.99
C THR A 225 9.01 -6.77 -4.66
N GLY A 226 9.88 -7.61 -5.23
CA GLY A 226 11.03 -7.17 -6.04
C GLY A 226 10.64 -6.43 -7.32
N GLU A 227 9.51 -6.76 -7.95
CA GLU A 227 8.98 -6.06 -9.11
C GLU A 227 8.33 -4.72 -8.76
N LYS A 228 7.51 -4.65 -7.70
CA LYS A 228 6.99 -3.37 -7.18
C LYS A 228 8.12 -2.43 -6.76
N SER A 229 9.19 -2.96 -6.15
CA SER A 229 10.38 -2.18 -5.78
C SER A 229 11.09 -1.60 -7.00
N LYS A 230 11.32 -2.40 -8.06
CA LYS A 230 11.89 -1.91 -9.33
C LYS A 230 11.02 -0.82 -9.96
N GLU A 231 9.70 -0.98 -9.92
CA GLU A 231 8.78 0.02 -10.49
C GLU A 231 8.74 1.30 -9.65
N LEU A 232 8.78 1.22 -8.31
CA LEU A 232 8.91 2.37 -7.43
C LEU A 232 10.16 3.21 -7.76
N GLU A 233 11.31 2.59 -8.04
CA GLU A 233 12.51 3.31 -8.46
C GLU A 233 12.39 3.95 -9.85
N ARG A 234 11.68 3.32 -10.80
CA ARG A 234 11.36 3.95 -12.10
C ARG A 234 10.45 5.18 -11.94
N GLN A 235 9.45 5.09 -11.07
CA GLN A 235 8.56 6.22 -10.77
C GLN A 235 9.31 7.34 -10.04
N LYS A 236 10.16 7.04 -9.05
CA LYS A 236 11.05 8.02 -8.39
C LYS A 236 11.95 8.75 -9.40
N HIS A 237 12.59 8.02 -10.31
CA HIS A 237 13.42 8.62 -11.35
C HIS A 237 12.60 9.55 -12.28
N THR A 238 11.40 9.11 -12.68
CA THR A 238 10.48 9.90 -13.51
C THR A 238 10.04 11.18 -12.79
N CYS A 239 9.67 11.10 -11.51
CA CYS A 239 9.34 12.26 -10.68
C CYS A 239 10.53 13.23 -10.55
N SER A 240 11.76 12.74 -10.37
CA SER A 240 12.96 13.58 -10.31
C SER A 240 13.21 14.34 -11.62
N VAL A 241 13.03 13.68 -12.77
CA VAL A 241 13.13 14.32 -14.10
C VAL A 241 12.01 15.37 -14.31
N LEU A 242 10.81 15.13 -13.80
CA LEU A 242 9.71 16.10 -13.86
C LEU A 242 9.93 17.29 -12.91
N GLN A 243 10.49 17.06 -11.71
CA GLN A 243 10.88 18.13 -10.78
C GLN A 243 11.94 19.06 -11.39
N HIS A 244 12.96 18.52 -12.07
CA HIS A 244 13.97 19.33 -12.77
C HIS A 244 13.32 20.25 -13.83
N LYS A 245 12.46 19.69 -14.69
CA LYS A 245 11.72 20.45 -15.72
C LYS A 245 10.80 21.51 -15.15
N LEU A 246 10.17 21.23 -14.01
CA LEU A 246 9.33 22.18 -13.30
C LEU A 246 10.15 23.36 -12.75
N GLU A 247 11.36 23.12 -12.27
CA GLU A 247 12.26 24.19 -11.82
C GLU A 247 12.84 25.00 -12.99
N GLU A 248 13.22 24.35 -14.10
CA GLU A 248 13.60 25.02 -15.36
C GLU A 248 12.49 25.96 -15.87
N MET A 249 11.22 25.54 -15.79
CA MET A 249 10.09 26.37 -16.21
C MET A 249 9.79 27.52 -15.23
N LYS A 250 9.94 27.33 -13.91
CA LYS A 250 9.87 28.43 -12.93
C LYS A 250 10.95 29.47 -13.15
N GLU A 251 12.17 29.02 -13.44
CA GLU A 251 13.31 29.91 -13.72
C GLU A 251 13.03 30.77 -14.96
N GLY A 252 12.54 30.15 -16.05
CA GLY A 252 12.10 30.87 -17.24
C GLY A 252 10.86 31.76 -17.06
N ILE A 253 10.04 31.53 -16.03
CA ILE A 253 8.99 32.46 -15.59
C ILE A 253 9.63 33.66 -14.90
N ARG A 254 10.46 33.45 -13.88
CA ARG A 254 11.10 34.52 -13.09
C ARG A 254 11.88 35.50 -13.97
N GLN A 255 12.66 34.99 -14.93
CA GLN A 255 13.45 35.81 -15.86
C GLN A 255 12.57 36.67 -16.79
N ARG A 256 11.41 36.17 -17.21
CA ARG A 256 10.45 36.95 -18.00
C ARG A 256 9.83 38.06 -17.18
N ASP A 257 9.48 37.77 -15.93
CA ASP A 257 8.79 38.72 -15.06
C ASP A 257 9.74 39.84 -14.61
N GLU A 258 11.03 39.54 -14.41
CA GLU A 258 12.12 40.52 -14.23
C GLU A 258 12.30 41.43 -15.47
N LEU A 259 12.25 40.87 -16.68
CA LEU A 259 12.28 41.65 -17.93
C LEU A 259 11.01 42.52 -18.11
N ILE A 260 9.85 42.09 -17.62
CA ILE A 260 8.62 42.89 -17.62
C ILE A 260 8.78 44.08 -16.66
N GLU A 261 9.30 43.86 -15.45
CA GLU A 261 9.63 44.95 -14.52
C GLU A 261 10.64 45.95 -15.11
N GLU A 262 11.70 45.49 -15.78
CA GLU A 262 12.67 46.39 -16.41
C GLU A 262 12.03 47.23 -17.52
N ASN A 263 11.22 46.61 -18.38
CA ASN A 263 10.48 47.34 -19.43
C ASN A 263 9.52 48.39 -18.82
N GLN A 264 8.83 48.08 -17.72
CA GLN A 264 7.99 49.07 -17.01
C GLN A 264 8.84 50.25 -16.47
N LYS A 265 10.01 49.97 -15.88
CA LYS A 265 10.95 50.99 -15.38
C LYS A 265 11.55 51.83 -16.52
N ILE A 266 11.70 51.27 -17.73
CA ILE A 266 12.11 52.00 -18.94
C ILE A 266 10.96 52.86 -19.46
N GLN A 267 9.73 52.33 -19.55
CA GLN A 267 8.56 53.08 -20.01
C GLN A 267 8.29 54.30 -19.12
N GLN A 268 8.32 54.15 -17.79
CA GLN A 268 8.16 55.27 -16.86
C GLN A 268 9.20 56.38 -17.07
N LYS A 269 10.44 56.04 -17.43
CA LYS A 269 11.48 57.03 -17.79
C LYS A 269 11.17 57.71 -19.11
N LEU A 270 10.70 56.96 -20.11
CA LEU A 270 10.30 57.50 -21.42
C LEU A 270 9.12 58.46 -21.29
N ASP A 271 8.10 58.11 -20.50
CA ASP A 271 6.93 58.95 -20.23
C ASP A 271 7.31 60.26 -19.54
N ASN A 272 8.28 60.21 -18.62
CA ASN A 272 8.82 61.39 -17.93
C ASN A 272 9.63 62.29 -18.86
N LEU A 273 10.53 61.72 -19.68
CA LEU A 273 11.28 62.48 -20.70
C LEU A 273 10.36 63.08 -21.78
N THR A 274 9.28 62.38 -22.13
CA THR A 274 8.27 62.87 -23.07
C THR A 274 7.53 64.10 -22.52
N ARG A 275 7.24 64.12 -21.22
CA ARG A 275 6.65 65.28 -20.52
C ARG A 275 7.61 66.46 -20.47
N GLU A 276 8.86 66.22 -20.04
CA GLU A 276 9.91 67.25 -20.00
C GLU A 276 10.15 67.87 -21.39
N ALA A 277 10.17 67.04 -22.45
CA ALA A 277 10.27 67.51 -23.83
C ALA A 277 9.08 68.38 -24.25
N PHE A 278 7.87 68.09 -23.79
CA PHE A 278 6.68 68.91 -24.05
C PHE A 278 6.76 70.26 -23.33
N ASP A 279 7.11 70.27 -22.04
CA ASP A 279 7.26 71.49 -21.23
C ASP A 279 8.36 72.42 -21.81
N LEU A 280 9.46 71.82 -22.28
CA LEU A 280 10.53 72.53 -23.00
C LEU A 280 10.06 73.04 -24.36
N GLN A 281 9.26 72.27 -25.12
CA GLN A 281 8.72 72.72 -26.40
C GLN A 281 7.73 73.88 -26.24
N GLU A 282 6.88 73.89 -25.21
CA GLU A 282 6.04 75.04 -24.90
C GLU A 282 6.88 76.27 -24.52
N THR A 283 7.94 76.07 -23.74
CA THR A 283 8.91 77.13 -23.39
C THR A 283 9.61 77.72 -24.62
N VAL A 284 9.97 76.89 -25.61
CA VAL A 284 10.52 77.33 -26.91
C VAL A 284 9.46 78.10 -27.69
N ASN A 285 8.26 77.54 -27.84
CA ASN A 285 7.15 78.19 -28.56
C ASN A 285 6.78 79.57 -27.96
N TRP A 286 6.94 79.78 -26.65
CA TRP A 286 6.77 81.08 -26.00
C TRP A 286 7.92 82.04 -26.33
N LYS A 287 9.18 81.56 -26.32
CA LYS A 287 10.36 82.37 -26.68
C LYS A 287 10.30 82.82 -28.13
N ASP A 288 9.91 81.95 -29.06
CA ASP A 288 9.79 82.30 -30.49
C ASP A 288 8.74 83.39 -30.73
N LYS A 289 7.58 83.27 -30.08
CA LYS A 289 6.55 84.34 -30.07
C LYS A 289 7.09 85.66 -29.51
N LYS A 290 7.94 85.60 -28.47
CA LYS A 290 8.55 86.79 -27.86
C LYS A 290 9.64 87.40 -28.75
N ILE A 291 10.44 86.59 -29.44
CA ILE A 291 11.44 87.02 -30.43
C ILE A 291 10.72 87.74 -31.58
N ALA A 292 9.73 87.11 -32.20
CA ALA A 292 8.97 87.72 -33.30
C ALA A 292 8.26 89.03 -32.90
N ALA A 293 7.87 89.20 -31.63
CA ALA A 293 7.32 90.46 -31.13
C ALA A 293 8.40 91.56 -31.01
N LEU A 294 9.62 91.21 -30.60
CA LEU A 294 10.76 92.13 -30.52
C LEU A 294 11.32 92.49 -31.91
N GLU A 295 11.27 91.56 -32.86
CA GLU A 295 11.68 91.80 -34.26
C GLU A 295 10.78 92.85 -34.92
N ARG A 296 9.44 92.72 -34.81
CA ARG A 296 8.50 93.78 -35.23
C ARG A 296 8.74 95.11 -34.52
N GLN A 297 9.07 95.08 -33.22
CA GLN A 297 9.40 96.30 -32.49
C GLN A 297 10.67 96.97 -33.04
N LYS A 298 11.67 96.18 -33.43
CA LYS A 298 12.88 96.67 -34.12
C LYS A 298 12.54 97.27 -35.49
N GLU A 299 11.67 96.64 -36.28
CA GLU A 299 11.22 97.17 -37.58
C GLU A 299 10.62 98.57 -37.45
N TYR A 300 9.75 98.82 -36.45
CA TYR A 300 9.23 100.17 -36.18
C TYR A 300 10.33 101.17 -35.78
N PHE A 301 11.30 100.78 -34.95
CA PHE A 301 12.44 101.65 -34.62
C PHE A 301 13.37 101.90 -35.81
N ASP A 302 13.47 100.96 -36.73
CA ASP A 302 14.26 101.08 -37.96
C ASP A 302 13.57 102.04 -38.94
N CYS A 303 12.23 102.03 -39.05
CA CYS A 303 11.47 103.05 -39.79
C CYS A 303 11.68 104.46 -39.22
N ILE A 304 11.45 104.66 -37.91
CA ILE A 304 11.64 105.97 -37.23
C ILE A 304 13.09 106.46 -37.37
N ARG A 305 14.06 105.54 -37.42
CA ARG A 305 15.47 105.84 -37.64
C ARG A 305 15.75 106.31 -39.07
N ASN A 306 15.11 105.70 -40.06
CA ASN A 306 15.20 106.13 -41.46
C ASN A 306 14.55 107.50 -41.66
N GLU A 307 13.30 107.70 -41.21
CA GLU A 307 12.60 109.00 -41.26
C GLU A 307 13.43 110.13 -40.64
N ARG A 308 14.04 109.88 -39.49
CA ARG A 308 14.93 110.84 -38.80
C ARG A 308 16.17 111.19 -39.64
N ASP A 309 16.76 110.22 -40.33
CA ASP A 309 17.97 110.43 -41.12
C ASP A 309 17.64 111.05 -42.49
N GLU A 310 16.51 110.71 -43.10
CA GLU A 310 15.93 111.44 -44.24
C GLU A 310 15.67 112.92 -43.90
N LEU A 311 15.02 113.22 -42.76
CA LEU A 311 14.82 114.59 -42.28
C LEU A 311 16.14 115.32 -41.95
N ARG A 312 17.22 114.61 -41.62
CA ARG A 312 18.55 115.20 -41.43
C ARG A 312 19.19 115.54 -42.76
N ASP A 313 19.06 114.68 -43.76
CA ASP A 313 19.54 114.94 -45.12
C ASP A 313 18.73 116.10 -45.74
N GLU A 314 17.41 116.15 -45.59
CA GLU A 314 16.60 117.31 -45.99
C GLU A 314 17.02 118.61 -45.29
N LEU A 315 17.33 118.58 -43.99
CA LEU A 315 17.85 119.73 -43.25
C LEU A 315 19.25 120.14 -43.72
N ALA A 316 20.11 119.19 -44.07
CA ALA A 316 21.41 119.47 -44.67
C ALA A 316 21.26 120.10 -46.07
N ASP A 317 20.30 119.61 -46.86
CA ASP A 317 20.00 120.08 -48.21
C ASP A 317 19.37 121.49 -48.18
N LEU A 318 18.46 121.76 -47.23
CA LEU A 318 17.91 123.10 -46.95
C LEU A 318 18.98 124.07 -46.45
N LYS A 319 19.92 123.60 -45.61
CA LYS A 319 21.06 124.41 -45.16
C LYS A 319 22.03 124.71 -46.31
N GLY A 320 22.28 123.75 -47.19
CA GLY A 320 23.02 123.94 -48.44
C GLY A 320 22.35 124.94 -49.37
N LYS A 321 21.03 124.83 -49.58
CA LYS A 321 20.22 125.80 -50.35
C LYS A 321 20.24 127.18 -49.71
N SER A 322 20.22 127.28 -48.39
CA SER A 322 20.37 128.54 -47.65
C SER A 322 21.77 129.16 -47.81
N GLN A 323 22.84 128.35 -47.92
CA GLN A 323 24.19 128.84 -48.21
C GLN A 323 24.42 129.15 -49.70
N MET A 324 23.60 128.62 -50.61
CA MET A 324 23.59 128.94 -52.05
C MET A 324 22.64 130.11 -52.39
N GLY A 325 21.81 130.55 -51.43
CA GLY A 325 20.59 131.33 -51.67
C GLY A 325 20.60 132.81 -51.28
N GLU A 326 21.76 133.41 -50.95
CA GLU A 326 21.83 134.86 -50.73
C GLU A 326 21.64 135.64 -52.06
N LYS A 327 20.43 136.18 -52.31
CA LYS A 327 20.18 137.44 -53.06
C LYS A 327 18.69 137.87 -53.13
N HIS A 328 18.34 138.86 -52.30
CA HIS A 328 17.19 139.82 -52.44
C HIS A 328 15.75 139.25 -52.30
N GLY A 329 14.74 139.99 -51.79
CA GLY A 329 14.75 141.25 -51.02
C GLY A 329 13.45 142.10 -51.08
N LEU A 330 12.86 142.44 -49.91
CA LEU A 330 11.75 143.40 -49.67
C LEU A 330 10.35 142.97 -50.24
N VAL A 331 9.17 143.42 -49.79
CA VAL A 331 8.66 144.69 -49.17
C VAL A 331 7.60 144.40 -48.06
N ILE A 332 7.15 145.42 -47.29
CA ILE A 332 6.20 145.36 -46.14
C ILE A 332 4.93 146.20 -46.41
N ILE A 333 3.73 145.83 -45.90
CA ILE A 333 2.64 146.69 -45.32
C ILE A 333 1.37 145.85 -44.91
N PRO A 334 0.49 146.26 -43.96
CA PRO A 334 -0.47 145.38 -43.24
C PRO A 334 -1.98 145.76 -43.31
N GLU A 335 -2.81 145.10 -42.47
CA GLU A 335 -4.18 145.44 -41.91
C GLU A 335 -5.38 144.48 -42.15
N ASP A 336 -5.78 143.78 -41.06
CA ASP A 336 -7.10 143.56 -40.43
C ASP A 336 -8.46 143.31 -41.18
N THR A 337 -9.02 142.09 -40.98
CA THR A 337 -10.48 141.74 -40.77
C THR A 337 -11.51 141.90 -41.94
N PRO A 338 -12.83 141.50 -41.84
CA PRO A 338 -13.52 140.41 -41.10
C PRO A 338 -14.55 139.54 -41.92
N ASN A 339 -15.01 138.41 -41.34
CA ASN A 339 -16.29 137.64 -41.48
C ASN A 339 -17.06 137.35 -42.82
N GLY A 340 -17.36 136.04 -43.03
CA GLY A 340 -18.65 135.48 -43.55
C GLY A 340 -18.82 135.25 -45.08
N ASP A 341 -19.78 134.47 -45.60
CA ASP A 341 -20.63 133.35 -45.09
C ASP A 341 -21.40 132.65 -46.27
N VAL A 342 -22.11 131.52 -46.02
CA VAL A 342 -23.23 130.90 -46.79
C VAL A 342 -22.97 129.98 -48.02
N SER A 343 -23.07 128.66 -47.79
CA SER A 343 -23.87 127.59 -48.48
C SER A 343 -23.78 127.37 -50.03
N HIS A 344 -24.28 126.28 -50.65
CA HIS A 344 -25.07 125.08 -50.23
C HIS A 344 -24.61 123.83 -51.06
N GLU A 345 -25.27 122.67 -51.25
CA GLU A 345 -26.64 122.17 -51.00
C GLU A 345 -26.65 120.69 -50.50
N SER A 346 -27.30 119.73 -51.19
CA SER A 346 -27.32 118.28 -50.87
C SER A 346 -27.69 117.41 -52.11
N PRO A 347 -27.69 116.05 -52.02
CA PRO A 347 -28.97 115.40 -51.75
C PRO A 347 -28.89 114.15 -50.83
N THR A 348 -30.06 113.60 -50.52
CA THR A 348 -30.35 112.55 -49.54
C THR A 348 -29.80 111.15 -49.85
N SER A 349 -29.42 110.43 -48.78
CA SER A 349 -29.65 108.98 -48.65
C SER A 349 -29.77 108.62 -47.16
N GLY A 350 -30.52 107.56 -46.84
CA GLY A 350 -31.07 107.34 -45.50
C GLY A 350 -30.03 106.97 -44.44
N ILE A 351 -30.00 107.70 -43.33
CA ILE A 351 -29.26 107.33 -42.12
C ILE A 351 -30.06 106.25 -41.38
N THR A 352 -29.80 104.97 -41.68
CA THR A 352 -30.06 103.89 -40.72
C THR A 352 -29.01 103.97 -39.62
N VAL A 353 -29.44 104.20 -38.38
CA VAL A 353 -28.55 104.18 -37.21
C VAL A 353 -28.13 102.74 -36.95
N VAL A 354 -26.92 102.40 -37.37
CA VAL A 354 -26.24 101.14 -37.05
C VAL A 354 -25.74 101.20 -35.61
N THR A 355 -25.89 100.15 -34.82
CA THR A 355 -25.35 100.13 -33.44
C THR A 355 -23.82 100.18 -33.46
N GLN A 356 -23.21 100.69 -32.38
CA GLN A 356 -21.76 100.84 -32.31
C GLN A 356 -21.03 99.50 -32.53
N GLU A 357 -21.61 98.39 -32.06
CA GLU A 357 -21.05 97.04 -32.29
C GLU A 357 -21.06 96.67 -33.78
N ALA A 358 -22.16 96.92 -34.49
CA ALA A 358 -22.30 96.59 -35.90
C ALA A 358 -21.46 97.52 -36.80
N ALA A 359 -21.22 98.76 -36.39
CA ALA A 359 -20.24 99.64 -37.04
C ALA A 359 -18.81 99.08 -36.89
N GLN A 360 -18.45 98.60 -35.69
CA GLN A 360 -17.13 98.04 -35.38
C GLN A 360 -16.88 96.66 -36.06
N VAL A 361 -17.92 95.84 -36.22
CA VAL A 361 -17.86 94.61 -37.03
C VAL A 361 -17.70 94.92 -38.52
N LEU A 362 -18.35 95.97 -39.03
CA LEU A 362 -18.09 96.43 -40.40
C LEU A 362 -16.68 97.03 -40.57
N GLU A 363 -16.10 97.63 -39.54
CA GLU A 363 -14.73 98.15 -39.52
C GLU A 363 -13.69 97.03 -39.66
N SER A 364 -13.87 95.92 -38.94
CA SER A 364 -13.00 94.73 -39.04
C SER A 364 -13.04 94.02 -40.41
N ALA A 365 -14.10 94.18 -41.21
CA ALA A 365 -14.15 93.71 -42.60
C ALA A 365 -13.25 94.49 -43.58
N GLY A 366 -12.57 95.55 -43.11
CA GLY A 366 -11.71 96.43 -43.91
C GLY A 366 -12.47 97.29 -44.91
N ASP A 367 -11.73 98.02 -45.75
CA ASP A 367 -12.34 99.00 -46.65
C ASP A 367 -13.09 98.42 -47.85
N GLY A 368 -13.95 99.28 -48.40
CA GLY A 368 -14.84 99.03 -49.54
C GLY A 368 -16.27 99.56 -49.31
N PRO A 369 -17.12 99.57 -50.35
CA PRO A 369 -18.55 99.83 -50.20
C PRO A 369 -19.23 98.76 -49.33
N LEU A 370 -20.40 99.10 -48.80
CA LEU A 370 -21.10 98.28 -47.79
C LEU A 370 -21.42 96.86 -48.28
N ASP A 371 -21.74 96.68 -49.56
CA ASP A 371 -22.03 95.36 -50.13
C ASP A 371 -20.80 94.43 -50.14
N VAL A 372 -19.59 94.98 -50.36
CA VAL A 372 -18.32 94.25 -50.34
C VAL A 372 -17.97 93.84 -48.90
N ARG A 373 -18.19 94.72 -47.92
CA ARG A 373 -17.94 94.45 -46.50
C ARG A 373 -18.92 93.40 -45.95
N LEU A 374 -20.20 93.51 -46.31
CA LEU A 374 -21.20 92.48 -45.99
C LEU A 374 -20.93 91.14 -46.68
N ARG A 375 -20.35 91.14 -47.89
CA ARG A 375 -19.95 89.91 -48.59
C ARG A 375 -18.79 89.20 -47.88
N LYS A 376 -17.71 89.91 -47.56
CA LYS A 376 -16.59 89.38 -46.75
C LYS A 376 -17.08 88.74 -45.45
N LEU A 377 -17.94 89.44 -44.70
CA LEU A 377 -18.51 88.92 -43.45
C LEU A 377 -19.44 87.70 -43.65
N ALA A 378 -20.06 87.56 -44.83
CA ALA A 378 -20.80 86.35 -45.18
C ALA A 378 -19.87 85.18 -45.55
N ASP A 379 -18.80 85.44 -46.30
CA ASP A 379 -17.79 84.46 -46.67
C ASP A 379 -17.05 83.92 -45.43
N GLU A 380 -16.64 84.82 -44.51
CA GLU A 380 -16.03 84.48 -43.21
C GLU A 380 -16.99 83.68 -42.32
N LYS A 381 -18.27 84.05 -42.28
CA LYS A 381 -19.31 83.31 -41.56
C LYS A 381 -19.50 81.90 -42.12
N ASP A 382 -19.49 81.73 -43.44
CA ASP A 382 -19.70 80.42 -44.07
C ASP A 382 -18.45 79.52 -43.96
N GLU A 383 -17.25 80.09 -43.89
CA GLU A 383 -16.03 79.40 -43.47
C GLU A 383 -16.08 78.97 -42.00
N LEU A 384 -16.45 79.87 -41.08
CA LEU A 384 -16.66 79.53 -39.66
C LEU A 384 -17.74 78.46 -39.46
N LEU A 385 -18.84 78.49 -40.23
CA LEU A 385 -19.85 77.43 -40.25
C LEU A 385 -19.30 76.11 -40.81
N SER A 386 -18.31 76.15 -41.69
CA SER A 386 -17.62 74.96 -42.21
C SER A 386 -16.66 74.37 -41.17
N GLN A 387 -15.92 75.22 -40.45
CA GLN A 387 -15.10 74.81 -39.30
C GLN A 387 -15.94 74.23 -38.16
N ILE A 388 -17.08 74.85 -37.81
CA ILE A 388 -18.03 74.33 -36.82
C ILE A 388 -18.60 72.96 -37.25
N ARG A 389 -18.91 72.76 -38.54
CA ARG A 389 -19.33 71.44 -39.06
C ARG A 389 -18.23 70.39 -38.93
N LYS A 390 -16.97 70.74 -39.26
CA LYS A 390 -15.81 69.85 -39.14
C LYS A 390 -15.53 69.46 -37.68
N LEU A 391 -15.51 70.44 -36.76
CA LEU A 391 -15.31 70.20 -35.33
C LEU A 391 -16.45 69.38 -34.71
N LYS A 392 -17.70 69.56 -35.16
CA LYS A 392 -18.82 68.70 -34.75
C LYS A 392 -18.65 67.25 -35.22
N MET A 393 -18.18 67.02 -36.45
CA MET A 393 -17.85 65.67 -36.91
C MET A 393 -16.72 65.05 -36.07
N GLN A 394 -15.63 65.77 -35.82
CA GLN A 394 -14.52 65.26 -35.03
C GLN A 394 -14.93 64.96 -33.58
N LEU A 395 -15.77 65.80 -32.96
CA LEU A 395 -16.32 65.54 -31.64
C LEU A 395 -17.23 64.30 -31.61
N GLU A 396 -18.00 64.06 -32.67
CA GLU A 396 -18.88 62.89 -32.78
C GLU A 396 -18.08 61.61 -33.10
N GLU A 397 -17.00 61.71 -33.88
CA GLU A 397 -16.04 60.62 -34.10
C GLU A 397 -15.32 60.22 -32.81
N GLU A 398 -14.83 61.18 -32.01
CA GLU A 398 -14.23 60.89 -30.69
C GLU A 398 -15.26 60.34 -29.71
N ARG A 399 -16.50 60.84 -29.70
CA ARG A 399 -17.60 60.24 -28.91
C ARG A 399 -17.89 58.81 -29.32
N GLN A 400 -17.91 58.50 -30.62
CA GLN A 400 -18.09 57.12 -31.09
C GLN A 400 -16.88 56.23 -30.80
N LYS A 401 -15.66 56.77 -30.72
CA LYS A 401 -14.50 56.02 -30.20
C LYS A 401 -14.67 55.73 -28.72
N HIS A 402 -15.01 56.73 -27.91
CA HIS A 402 -15.27 56.54 -26.48
C HIS A 402 -16.38 55.54 -26.21
N LEU A 403 -17.52 55.64 -26.90
CA LEU A 403 -18.62 54.68 -26.78
C LEU A 403 -18.21 53.25 -27.19
N LYS A 404 -17.29 53.07 -28.14
CA LYS A 404 -16.74 51.75 -28.51
C LYS A 404 -15.76 51.24 -27.45
N ILE A 405 -14.97 52.12 -26.84
CA ILE A 405 -14.05 51.77 -25.75
C ILE A 405 -14.85 51.39 -24.49
N ASP A 406 -15.81 52.21 -24.08
CA ASP A 406 -16.73 51.94 -22.96
C ASP A 406 -17.57 50.68 -23.21
N SER A 407 -17.97 50.40 -24.46
CA SER A 407 -18.61 49.13 -24.83
C SER A 407 -17.69 47.93 -24.61
N VAL A 408 -16.40 48.03 -24.95
CA VAL A 408 -15.42 46.94 -24.75
C VAL A 408 -15.13 46.70 -23.27
N TYR A 409 -15.18 47.73 -22.42
CA TYR A 409 -15.08 47.56 -20.96
C TYR A 409 -16.37 47.00 -20.33
N THR A 410 -17.54 47.54 -20.68
CA THR A 410 -18.84 47.12 -20.10
C THR A 410 -19.33 45.76 -20.62
N GLU A 411 -18.87 45.29 -21.78
CA GLU A 411 -19.09 43.91 -22.24
C GLU A 411 -18.34 42.88 -21.35
N GLY A 412 -17.28 43.32 -20.65
CA GLY A 412 -16.65 42.56 -19.56
C GLY A 412 -17.53 42.45 -18.31
N GLU A 413 -17.99 43.60 -17.77
CA GLU A 413 -18.89 43.64 -16.60
C GLU A 413 -20.18 42.83 -16.82
N ARG A 414 -20.72 42.84 -18.06
CA ARG A 414 -21.94 42.10 -18.38
C ARG A 414 -21.75 40.58 -18.44
N MET A 415 -20.52 40.09 -18.49
CA MET A 415 -20.19 38.67 -18.31
C MET A 415 -19.95 38.28 -16.84
N GLU A 416 -19.86 39.22 -15.90
CA GLU A 416 -19.40 38.95 -14.53
C GLU A 416 -20.34 38.00 -13.75
N ASN A 417 -21.66 38.14 -13.95
CA ASN A 417 -22.67 37.19 -13.45
C ASN A 417 -22.54 35.77 -14.02
N GLY A 418 -21.81 35.60 -15.13
CA GLY A 418 -21.50 34.29 -15.72
C GLY A 418 -20.18 33.72 -15.21
N SER A 419 -19.14 34.54 -15.08
CA SER A 419 -17.84 34.11 -14.53
C SER A 419 -17.88 33.84 -13.03
N ASP A 420 -18.60 34.64 -12.24
CA ASP A 420 -18.80 34.38 -10.81
C ASP A 420 -19.66 33.13 -10.59
N LEU A 421 -20.73 32.94 -11.38
CA LEU A 421 -21.52 31.71 -11.34
C LEU A 421 -20.68 30.47 -11.69
N HIS A 422 -19.84 30.55 -12.73
CA HIS A 422 -18.93 29.47 -13.10
C HIS A 422 -17.87 29.19 -12.01
N PHE A 423 -17.36 30.23 -11.36
CA PHE A 423 -16.45 30.11 -10.21
C PHE A 423 -17.14 29.45 -9.01
N ILE A 424 -18.39 29.83 -8.72
CA ILE A 424 -19.23 29.21 -7.68
C ILE A 424 -19.53 27.74 -7.99
N GLU A 425 -19.80 27.38 -9.25
CA GLU A 425 -19.97 25.98 -9.66
C GLU A 425 -18.67 25.18 -9.53
N MET A 426 -17.55 25.72 -10.01
CA MET A 426 -16.22 25.10 -9.88
C MET A 426 -15.84 24.90 -8.39
N GLN A 427 -16.12 25.89 -7.55
CA GLN A 427 -15.91 25.83 -6.11
C GLN A 427 -16.85 24.82 -5.42
N ARG A 428 -18.09 24.66 -5.90
CA ARG A 428 -19.02 23.61 -5.44
C ARG A 428 -18.53 22.21 -5.83
N ASP A 429 -18.10 22.00 -7.07
CA ASP A 429 -17.62 20.70 -7.53
C ASP A 429 -16.29 20.32 -6.86
N ALA A 430 -15.39 21.29 -6.62
CA ALA A 430 -14.20 21.10 -5.79
C ALA A 430 -14.57 20.67 -4.36
N ASN A 431 -15.54 21.34 -3.73
CA ASN A 431 -16.03 20.97 -2.39
C ASN A 431 -16.73 19.60 -2.37
N ARG A 432 -17.45 19.24 -3.45
CA ARG A 432 -18.04 17.90 -3.62
C ARG A 432 -16.97 16.84 -3.71
N GLN A 433 -15.95 17.02 -4.56
CA GLN A 433 -14.81 16.11 -4.69
C GLN A 433 -14.03 15.98 -3.38
N ILE A 434 -13.75 17.09 -2.67
CA ILE A 434 -13.12 17.08 -1.34
C ILE A 434 -13.93 16.23 -0.35
N SER A 435 -15.27 16.34 -0.37
CA SER A 435 -16.16 15.54 0.48
C SER A 435 -16.14 14.05 0.09
N GLU A 436 -16.11 13.76 -1.21
CA GLU A 436 -16.02 12.40 -1.75
C GLU A 436 -14.68 11.73 -1.39
N TYR A 437 -13.57 12.47 -1.45
CA TYR A 437 -12.25 11.99 -1.02
C TYR A 437 -12.15 11.83 0.51
N LYS A 438 -12.75 12.73 1.30
CA LYS A 438 -12.85 12.56 2.77
C LYS A 438 -13.61 11.29 3.15
N PHE A 439 -14.71 10.97 2.45
CA PHE A 439 -15.44 9.72 2.69
C PHE A 439 -14.61 8.48 2.29
N LYS A 440 -13.93 8.51 1.14
CA LYS A 440 -13.05 7.42 0.69
C LYS A 440 -11.86 7.21 1.64
N LEU A 441 -11.28 8.30 2.16
CA LEU A 441 -10.23 8.26 3.17
C LEU A 441 -10.74 7.63 4.47
N SER A 442 -11.86 8.10 5.02
CA SER A 442 -12.44 7.56 6.27
C SER A 442 -12.80 6.08 6.16
N LYS A 443 -13.25 5.61 4.99
CA LYS A 443 -13.46 4.18 4.73
C LYS A 443 -12.14 3.39 4.70
N ALA A 444 -11.10 3.93 4.06
CA ALA A 444 -9.77 3.30 4.03
C ALA A 444 -9.10 3.26 5.42
N GLU A 445 -9.29 4.29 6.25
CA GLU A 445 -8.86 4.34 7.65
C GLU A 445 -9.55 3.24 8.49
N GLN A 446 -10.86 3.01 8.29
CA GLN A 446 -11.61 1.94 8.95
C GLN A 446 -11.17 0.53 8.47
N GLU A 447 -10.88 0.38 7.17
CA GLU A 447 -10.33 -0.86 6.61
C GLU A 447 -8.92 -1.13 7.14
N MET A 448 -8.06 -0.11 7.26
CA MET A 448 -6.75 -0.21 7.91
C MET A 448 -6.86 -0.72 9.35
N ALA A 449 -7.68 -0.09 10.20
CA ALA A 449 -7.84 -0.50 11.60
C ALA A 449 -8.33 -1.95 11.73
N THR A 450 -9.19 -2.40 10.80
CA THR A 450 -9.67 -3.80 10.74
C THR A 450 -8.56 -4.76 10.33
N MET A 451 -7.67 -4.36 9.41
CA MET A 451 -6.51 -5.15 8.99
C MET A 451 -5.44 -5.20 10.09
N GLU A 452 -5.17 -4.10 10.78
CA GLU A 452 -4.28 -4.03 11.94
C GLU A 452 -4.73 -4.99 13.06
N GLN A 453 -6.03 -5.03 13.39
CA GLN A 453 -6.56 -5.98 14.37
C GLN A 453 -6.38 -7.45 13.93
N ASN A 454 -6.51 -7.74 12.63
CA ASN A 454 -6.24 -9.06 12.08
C ASN A 454 -4.75 -9.44 12.14
N VAL A 455 -3.84 -8.50 11.84
CA VAL A 455 -2.38 -8.71 11.97
C VAL A 455 -2.02 -9.04 13.41
N ASN A 456 -2.44 -8.23 14.39
CA ASN A 456 -2.21 -8.49 15.82
C ASN A 456 -2.71 -9.89 16.25
N ARG A 457 -3.87 -10.33 15.76
CA ARG A 457 -4.42 -11.67 16.04
C ARG A 457 -3.56 -12.79 15.44
N LEU A 458 -3.07 -12.61 14.22
CA LEU A 458 -2.23 -13.58 13.50
C LEU A 458 -0.82 -13.65 14.11
N GLU A 459 -0.20 -12.54 14.45
CA GLU A 459 1.07 -12.48 15.18
C GLU A 459 0.98 -13.22 16.53
N GLY A 460 -0.12 -13.03 17.26
CA GLY A 460 -0.43 -13.78 18.47
C GLY A 460 -0.60 -15.30 18.24
N GLN A 461 -1.09 -15.73 17.08
CA GLN A 461 -1.12 -17.16 16.70
C GLN A 461 0.27 -17.69 16.34
N VAL A 462 1.04 -16.97 15.52
CA VAL A 462 2.42 -17.34 15.12
C VAL A 462 3.32 -17.48 16.36
N SER A 463 3.24 -16.55 17.31
CA SER A 463 4.00 -16.60 18.57
C SER A 463 3.71 -17.87 19.39
N ARG A 464 2.42 -18.28 19.47
CA ARG A 464 2.02 -19.54 20.13
C ARG A 464 2.48 -20.78 19.37
N TYR A 465 2.32 -20.83 18.04
CA TYR A 465 2.77 -21.98 17.25
C TYR A 465 4.29 -22.15 17.29
N LYS A 466 5.05 -21.05 17.24
CA LYS A 466 6.50 -21.09 17.46
C LYS A 466 6.85 -21.64 18.84
N SER A 467 6.23 -21.12 19.90
CA SER A 467 6.47 -21.59 21.28
C SER A 467 6.15 -23.10 21.45
N ALA A 468 5.14 -23.60 20.74
CA ALA A 468 4.80 -25.03 20.72
C ALA A 468 5.84 -25.86 19.93
N SER A 469 6.31 -25.37 18.78
CA SER A 469 7.37 -26.00 17.98
C SER A 469 8.70 -26.07 18.75
N ASP A 470 9.12 -24.95 19.32
CA ASP A 470 10.32 -24.82 20.17
C ASP A 470 10.25 -25.72 21.42
N ASN A 471 9.05 -26.18 21.81
CA ASN A 471 8.85 -27.14 22.91
C ASN A 471 8.83 -28.60 22.41
N ALA A 472 8.20 -28.87 21.26
CA ALA A 472 8.17 -30.18 20.64
C ALA A 472 9.58 -30.66 20.24
N GLU A 473 10.43 -29.78 19.71
CA GLU A 473 11.83 -30.08 19.37
C GLU A 473 12.63 -30.55 20.60
N LYS A 474 12.46 -29.89 21.75
CA LYS A 474 13.11 -30.28 23.02
C LYS A 474 12.67 -31.67 23.47
N VAL A 475 11.37 -31.95 23.44
CA VAL A 475 10.83 -33.27 23.80
C VAL A 475 11.31 -34.36 22.82
N GLU A 476 11.44 -34.05 21.53
CA GLU A 476 12.00 -34.99 20.55
C GLU A 476 13.48 -35.30 20.85
N ASP A 477 14.28 -34.31 21.24
CA ASP A 477 15.70 -34.50 21.60
C ASP A 477 15.89 -35.23 22.94
N GLU A 478 15.02 -34.99 23.93
CA GLU A 478 14.95 -35.79 25.16
C GLU A 478 14.62 -37.26 24.84
N LEU A 479 13.61 -37.53 24.02
CA LEU A 479 13.25 -38.88 23.58
C LEU A 479 14.36 -39.54 22.74
N LYS A 480 15.11 -38.78 21.91
CA LYS A 480 16.33 -39.28 21.23
C LYS A 480 17.41 -39.66 22.25
N ALA A 481 17.58 -38.90 23.33
CA ALA A 481 18.55 -39.21 24.38
C ALA A 481 18.15 -40.47 25.18
N GLU A 482 16.88 -40.60 25.56
CA GLU A 482 16.35 -41.79 26.24
C GLU A 482 16.43 -43.04 25.36
N LYS A 483 16.03 -42.95 24.08
CA LYS A 483 16.17 -44.05 23.11
C LYS A 483 17.61 -44.55 23.02
N ARG A 484 18.59 -43.63 22.95
CA ARG A 484 20.02 -43.97 22.95
C ARG A 484 20.49 -44.60 24.27
N LYS A 485 19.86 -44.26 25.40
CA LYS A 485 20.14 -44.85 26.74
C LYS A 485 19.59 -46.27 26.81
N LEU A 486 18.30 -46.46 26.52
CA LEU A 486 17.64 -47.76 26.50
C LEU A 486 18.30 -48.74 25.52
N GLN A 487 18.77 -48.27 24.35
CA GLN A 487 19.54 -49.10 23.42
C GLN A 487 20.88 -49.58 23.99
N ARG A 488 21.57 -48.79 24.83
CA ARG A 488 22.81 -49.19 25.52
C ARG A 488 22.52 -50.16 26.67
N GLU A 489 21.45 -49.94 27.41
CA GLU A 489 21.01 -50.82 28.49
C GLU A 489 20.55 -52.19 27.95
N LEU A 490 19.80 -52.21 26.83
CA LEU A 490 19.45 -53.43 26.10
C LEU A 490 20.68 -54.18 25.58
N ARG A 491 21.68 -53.47 25.04
CA ARG A 491 22.95 -54.09 24.61
C ARG A 491 23.62 -54.83 25.76
N THR A 492 23.82 -54.13 26.88
CA THR A 492 24.45 -54.67 28.10
C THR A 492 23.66 -55.86 28.66
N ALA A 493 22.33 -55.85 28.55
CA ALA A 493 21.48 -56.95 28.97
C ALA A 493 21.62 -58.18 28.06
N LEU A 494 21.70 -57.99 26.73
CA LEU A 494 21.94 -59.08 25.76
C LEU A 494 23.34 -59.69 25.92
N ASP A 495 24.39 -58.85 26.01
CA ASP A 495 25.76 -59.32 26.21
C ASP A 495 25.86 -60.19 27.49
N LYS A 496 25.12 -59.82 28.56
CA LYS A 496 25.02 -60.59 29.80
C LYS A 496 24.17 -61.86 29.70
N ILE A 497 23.18 -61.92 28.80
CA ILE A 497 22.46 -63.16 28.49
C ILE A 497 23.41 -64.15 27.81
N GLU A 498 24.22 -63.71 26.85
CA GLU A 498 25.22 -64.56 26.19
C GLU A 498 26.24 -65.13 27.18
N GLU A 499 26.72 -64.34 28.16
CA GLU A 499 27.56 -64.84 29.27
C GLU A 499 26.86 -65.93 30.11
N MET A 500 25.59 -65.72 30.46
CA MET A 500 24.81 -66.68 31.24
C MET A 500 24.48 -67.95 30.44
N GLU A 501 24.24 -67.85 29.14
CA GLU A 501 24.06 -69.00 28.25
C GLU A 501 25.35 -69.79 28.07
N MET A 502 26.51 -69.14 27.89
CA MET A 502 27.80 -69.81 27.82
C MET A 502 28.10 -70.57 29.13
N THR A 503 27.93 -69.93 30.28
CA THR A 503 28.17 -70.59 31.59
C THR A 503 27.20 -71.74 31.85
N ASN A 504 25.92 -71.59 31.51
CA ASN A 504 24.94 -72.68 31.57
C ASN A 504 25.33 -73.86 30.65
N ASN A 505 25.72 -73.59 29.40
CA ASN A 505 26.22 -74.61 28.47
C ASN A 505 27.45 -75.36 29.00
N HIS A 506 28.35 -74.69 29.71
CA HIS A 506 29.47 -75.36 30.39
C HIS A 506 29.02 -76.25 31.57
N LEU A 507 28.02 -75.81 32.35
CA LEU A 507 27.46 -76.59 33.45
C LEU A 507 26.70 -77.83 32.94
N VAL A 508 25.89 -77.70 31.89
CA VAL A 508 25.20 -78.82 31.21
C VAL A 508 26.21 -79.88 30.75
N LYS A 509 27.25 -79.47 30.00
CA LYS A 509 28.32 -80.38 29.53
C LYS A 509 29.10 -81.05 30.67
N ARG A 510 29.16 -80.42 31.85
CA ARG A 510 29.76 -81.02 33.06
C ARG A 510 28.81 -82.04 33.71
N LEU A 511 27.51 -81.73 33.80
CA LEU A 511 26.49 -82.63 34.32
C LEU A 511 26.32 -83.88 33.44
N GLU A 512 26.36 -83.73 32.11
CA GLU A 512 26.35 -84.84 31.15
C GLU A 512 27.52 -85.81 31.39
N LYS A 513 28.74 -85.28 31.56
CA LYS A 513 29.92 -86.10 31.91
C LYS A 513 29.75 -86.84 33.24
N MET A 514 29.18 -86.20 34.27
CA MET A 514 28.92 -86.87 35.55
C MET A 514 27.82 -87.95 35.43
N LYS A 515 26.77 -87.71 34.64
CA LYS A 515 25.74 -88.72 34.32
C LYS A 515 26.34 -89.91 33.58
N ALA A 516 27.16 -89.67 32.54
CA ALA A 516 27.84 -90.72 31.79
C ALA A 516 28.77 -91.56 32.70
N ASN A 517 29.58 -90.92 33.54
CA ASN A 517 30.44 -91.62 34.50
C ASN A 517 29.63 -92.45 35.52
N ARG A 518 28.52 -91.92 36.03
CA ARG A 518 27.62 -92.66 36.93
C ARG A 518 27.03 -93.89 36.23
N ASN A 519 26.55 -93.74 35.00
CA ASN A 519 25.97 -94.84 34.24
C ASN A 519 27.02 -95.91 33.91
N ALA A 520 28.25 -95.52 33.58
CA ALA A 520 29.36 -96.44 33.38
C ALA A 520 29.69 -97.25 34.64
N LEU A 521 29.76 -96.61 35.81
CA LEU A 521 29.95 -97.29 37.10
C LEU A 521 28.80 -98.25 37.44
N LEU A 522 27.56 -97.85 37.19
CA LEU A 522 26.38 -98.71 37.36
C LEU A 522 26.33 -99.90 36.39
N SER A 523 27.05 -99.83 35.26
CA SER A 523 27.21 -100.96 34.32
C SER A 523 28.40 -101.88 34.63
N GLN A 524 29.11 -101.63 35.73
CA GLN A 524 30.23 -102.45 36.24
C GLN A 524 29.90 -103.13 37.58
N GLN A 525 28.65 -103.05 38.02
CA GLN A 525 28.07 -103.79 39.16
C GLN A 525 27.09 -104.84 38.65
#